data_AF-A0AAX4KQT6-F1
#
_entry.id   AF-A0AAX4KQT6-F1
#
_cell.length_a   1.000
_cell.length_b   1.000
_cell.length_c   1.000
_cell.angle_alpha   90.00
_cell.angle_beta   90.00
_cell.angle_gamma   90.00
#
_symmetry.space_group_name_H-M   'P 1'
#
loop_
_entity.id
_entity.type
_entity.pdbx_description
1 polymer ?
#
loop_
_entity_poly.entity_id
_entity_poly.type
_entity_poly.pdbx_seq_one_letter_code
_entity_poly.pdbx_strand_id
1 'polypeptide(L)' 'MEDTSQEKGRLAPIEGGTINECNSAFQFENSDIVVVSSDDLEFKLHTWILRSCSKVFQDTLNIDPKKDPDDFTNI' A
#
# COMPACT_ATOMS: atom_id res chain seq x y z
N MET A 1 35.65 -18.18 -1.62
CA MET A 1 34.80 -17.62 -0.55
C MET A 1 34.30 -16.30 -1.06
N GLU A 2 33.14 -16.28 -1.70
CA GLU A 2 32.42 -15.04 -1.97
C GLU A 2 30.97 -15.32 -1.62
N ASP A 3 30.65 -14.98 -0.37
CA ASP A 3 29.30 -14.81 0.13
C ASP A 3 28.66 -13.63 -0.62
N THR A 4 27.53 -13.87 -1.26
CA THR A 4 26.60 -12.80 -1.61
C THR A 4 25.20 -13.25 -1.25
N SER A 5 24.88 -13.02 0.02
CA SER A 5 23.50 -13.00 0.51
C SER A 5 22.84 -11.69 0.11
N GLN A 6 21.52 -11.77 -0.11
CA GLN A 6 20.52 -10.73 -0.42
C GLN A 6 20.37 -10.46 -1.93
N GLU A 7 19.21 -10.65 -2.54
CA GLU A 7 17.91 -10.08 -2.15
C GLU A 7 16.74 -11.06 -2.41
N LYS A 8 15.85 -11.11 -1.43
CA LYS A 8 14.69 -11.98 -1.32
C LYS A 8 13.60 -11.56 -2.33
N GLY A 9 13.42 -12.38 -3.37
CA GLY A 9 12.10 -12.59 -3.99
C GLY A 9 11.56 -11.51 -4.92
N ARG A 10 12.30 -11.11 -5.96
CA ARG A 10 11.63 -10.58 -7.16
C ARG A 10 10.96 -11.76 -7.87
N LEU A 11 9.65 -11.88 -7.70
CA LEU A 11 8.83 -12.79 -8.49
C LEU A 11 9.15 -12.53 -9.97
N ALA A 12 9.50 -13.60 -10.70
CA ALA A 12 9.81 -13.52 -12.11
C ALA A 12 8.65 -12.85 -12.88
N PRO A 13 8.92 -12.13 -13.98
CA PRO A 13 7.85 -11.62 -14.84
C PRO A 13 6.96 -12.79 -15.24
N ILE A 14 5.68 -12.73 -14.85
CA ILE A 14 4.67 -13.65 -15.35
C ILE A 14 4.54 -13.40 -16.85
N GLU A 15 4.37 -14.45 -17.66
CA GLU A 15 4.14 -14.30 -19.11
C GLU A 15 2.89 -13.43 -19.32
N GLY A 16 3.11 -12.13 -19.57
CA GLY A 16 2.06 -11.11 -19.55
C GLY A 16 2.45 -9.76 -18.93
N GLY A 17 3.61 -9.66 -18.25
CA GLY A 17 4.14 -8.40 -17.73
C GLY A 17 4.63 -8.48 -16.28
N THR A 18 5.10 -7.36 -15.71
CA THR A 18 5.21 -7.23 -14.25
C THR A 18 3.81 -7.36 -13.61
N ILE A 19 3.71 -7.82 -12.36
CA ILE A 19 2.45 -7.98 -11.61
C ILE A 19 1.58 -6.68 -11.67
N ASN A 20 2.23 -5.51 -11.75
CA ASN A 20 1.59 -4.20 -11.88
C ASN A 20 1.19 -3.80 -13.32
N GLU A 21 1.66 -4.48 -14.36
CA GLU A 21 1.15 -4.27 -15.74
C GLU A 21 -0.30 -4.77 -15.85
N CYS A 22 -0.61 -5.88 -15.18
CA CYS A 22 -1.96 -6.45 -15.12
C CYS A 22 -2.96 -5.54 -14.39
N ASN A 23 -2.49 -4.59 -13.57
CA ASN A 23 -3.33 -3.62 -12.85
C ASN A 23 -3.11 -2.16 -13.29
N SER A 24 -2.59 -1.95 -14.51
CA SER A 24 -2.31 -0.62 -15.09
C SER A 24 -3.47 0.38 -14.98
N ALA A 25 -4.71 -0.10 -14.98
CA ALA A 25 -5.91 0.71 -14.75
C ALA A 25 -5.98 1.38 -13.36
N PHE A 26 -5.10 1.01 -12.43
CA PHE A 26 -4.99 1.55 -11.07
C PHE A 26 -3.58 2.11 -10.81
N GLN A 27 -2.81 2.45 -11.85
CA GLN A 27 -1.45 2.99 -11.72
C GLN A 27 -1.38 4.50 -11.98
N PHE A 28 -2.34 5.26 -11.46
CA PHE A 28 -2.41 6.70 -11.69
C PHE A 28 -1.39 7.48 -10.82
N GLU A 29 -0.63 8.38 -11.44
CA GLU A 29 0.40 9.20 -10.76
C GLU A 29 -0.16 10.17 -9.73
N ASN A 30 -1.42 10.61 -9.88
CA ASN A 30 -2.08 11.56 -8.99
C ASN A 30 -2.71 10.91 -7.75
N SER A 31 -2.48 9.61 -7.54
CA SER A 31 -2.98 8.87 -6.38
C SER A 31 -2.30 9.33 -5.10
N ASP A 32 -3.05 9.38 -4.00
CA ASP A 32 -2.58 9.82 -2.68
C ASP A 32 -2.35 8.64 -1.71
N ILE A 33 -2.75 7.43 -2.09
CA ILE A 33 -2.51 6.21 -1.32
C ILE A 33 -2.19 5.01 -2.21
N VAL A 34 -1.32 4.13 -1.71
CA VAL A 34 -1.03 2.82 -2.29
C VAL A 34 -1.55 1.75 -1.34
N VAL A 35 -2.44 0.89 -1.85
CA VAL A 35 -2.93 -0.29 -1.12
C VAL A 35 -2.22 -1.50 -1.68
N VAL A 36 -1.54 -2.25 -0.83
CA VAL A 36 -0.84 -3.48 -1.21
C VAL A 36 -1.67 -4.66 -0.76
N SER A 37 -2.03 -5.57 -1.68
CA SER A 37 -2.69 -6.82 -1.31
C SER A 37 -1.70 -7.79 -0.67
N SER A 38 -2.20 -8.84 -0.04
CA SER A 38 -1.35 -9.92 0.49
C SER A 38 -0.59 -10.69 -0.59
N ASP A 39 -0.96 -10.51 -1.86
CA ASP A 39 -0.31 -11.12 -3.02
C ASP A 39 0.71 -10.17 -3.69
N ASP A 40 1.15 -9.14 -2.96
CA ASP A 40 2.08 -8.10 -3.41
C ASP A 40 1.60 -7.27 -4.62
N LEU A 41 0.28 -7.21 -4.85
CA LEU A 41 -0.31 -6.31 -5.85
C LEU A 41 -0.49 -4.91 -5.29
N GLU A 42 0.10 -3.92 -5.96
CA GLU A 42 0.01 -2.51 -5.56
C GLU A 42 -1.11 -1.79 -6.32
N PHE A 43 -2.08 -1.23 -5.61
CA PHE A 43 -3.17 -0.43 -6.18
C PHE A 43 -2.99 1.03 -5.79
N LYS A 44 -2.78 1.91 -6.76
CA LYS A 44 -2.75 3.35 -6.53
C LYS A 44 -4.18 3.89 -6.60
N LEU A 45 -4.65 4.41 -5.47
CA LEU A 45 -6.03 4.82 -5.29
C LEU A 45 -6.09 6.23 -4.72
N HIS A 46 -7.30 6.77 -4.71
CA HIS A 46 -7.56 8.03 -4.07
C HIS A 46 -8.29 7.88 -2.73
N THR A 47 -7.78 8.47 -1.65
CA THR A 47 -8.34 8.34 -0.30
C THR A 47 -9.77 8.87 -0.22
N TRP A 48 -10.10 9.97 -0.91
CA TRP A 48 -11.46 10.51 -0.95
C TRP A 48 -12.49 9.52 -1.50
N ILE A 49 -12.12 8.70 -2.50
CA ILE A 49 -12.98 7.64 -3.03
C ILE A 49 -13.17 6.55 -1.98
N LEU A 50 -12.08 6.06 -1.39
CA LEU A 50 -12.13 5.02 -0.35
C LEU A 50 -12.97 5.44 0.85
N ARG A 51 -12.80 6.68 1.32
CA ARG A 51 -13.58 7.28 2.41
C ARG A 51 -15.07 7.40 2.06
N SER A 52 -15.38 7.73 0.81
CA SER A 52 -16.77 7.84 0.34
C SER A 52 -17.46 6.49 0.17
N CYS A 53 -16.69 5.45 -0.21
CA CYS A 53 -17.24 4.11 -0.48
C CYS A 53 -17.35 3.23 0.78
N SER A 54 -16.58 3.50 1.83
CA SER A 54 -16.57 2.66 3.04
C SER A 54 -16.30 3.45 4.31
N LYS A 55 -17.19 3.28 5.28
CA LYS A 55 -17.00 3.83 6.63
C LYS A 55 -15.75 3.26 7.32
N VAL A 56 -15.39 2.01 7.03
CA VAL A 56 -14.16 1.42 7.58
C VAL A 56 -12.94 2.18 7.07
N PHE A 57 -12.83 2.41 5.76
CA PHE A 57 -11.72 3.20 5.21
C PHE A 57 -11.75 4.66 5.70
N GLN A 58 -12.94 5.23 5.90
CA GLN A 58 -13.06 6.55 6.52
C GLN A 58 -12.45 6.59 7.92
N ASP A 59 -12.80 5.62 8.76
CA ASP A 59 -12.34 5.57 10.15
C ASP A 59 -10.84 5.20 10.22
N THR A 60 -10.36 4.26 9.38
CA THR A 60 -8.94 3.84 9.35
C THR A 60 -8.02 4.94 8.83
N LEU A 61 -8.41 5.67 7.78
CA LEU A 61 -7.59 6.72 7.17
C LEU A 61 -7.65 8.06 7.93
N ASN A 62 -8.42 8.13 9.02
CA ASN A 62 -8.46 9.28 9.92
C ASN A 62 -7.63 9.07 11.19
N ILE A 63 -7.01 7.90 11.36
CA ILE A 63 -6.12 7.62 12.47
C ILE A 63 -4.76 8.25 12.14
N ASP A 64 -4.40 9.31 12.86
CA ASP A 64 -3.07 9.90 12.76
C ASP A 64 -2.02 8.88 13.21
N PRO A 65 -1.06 8.50 12.35
CA PRO A 65 -0.03 7.52 12.71
C PRO A 65 0.95 8.05 13.78
N LYS A 66 0.86 9.33 14.14
CA LYS A 66 1.68 9.99 15.18
C LYS A 66 1.02 10.02 16.57
N LYS A 67 -0.20 9.52 16.73
CA LYS A 67 -0.82 9.47 18.06
C LYS A 67 -0.26 8.26 18.79
N ASP A 68 0.87 8.47 19.45
CA ASP A 68 1.45 7.45 20.32
C ASP A 68 0.39 7.01 21.33
N PRO A 69 0.12 5.71 21.46
CA PRO A 69 -0.89 5.20 22.39
C PRO A 69 -0.53 5.48 23.86
N ASP A 70 0.71 5.91 24.13
CA ASP A 70 1.25 6.21 25.45
C ASP A 70 1.35 7.73 25.75
N ASP A 71 0.76 8.61 24.92
CA ASP A 71 0.73 10.05 25.21
C ASP A 71 -0.31 10.37 26.30
N PHE A 72 0.08 10.09 27.55
CA PHE A 72 -0.67 10.45 28.76
C PHE A 72 -0.56 11.95 29.13
N THR A 73 -0.08 12.82 28.24
CA THR A 73 0.21 14.23 28.57
C THR A 73 -1.04 15.13 28.73
N ASN A 74 -2.23 14.54 28.86
CA ASN A 74 -3.47 15.27 29.15
C ASN A 74 -4.27 14.65 30.31
N ILE A 75 -3.61 14.36 31.44
CA ILE A 75 -4.29 14.13 32.73
C ILE A 75 -3.52 14.82 33.86
#